data_AF-A0A537KTV7-F1
#
_entry.id   AF-A0A537KTV7-F1
#
_cell.length_a   1.000
_cell.length_b   1.000
_cell.length_c   1.000
_cell.angle_alpha   90.00
_cell.angle_beta   90.00
_cell.angle_gamma   90.00
#
_symmetry.space_group_name_H-M   'P 1'
#
loop_
_entity.id
_entity.type
_entity.pdbx_description
1 polymer ?
#
loop_
_entity_poly.entity_id
_entity_poly.type
_entity_poly.pdbx_seq_one_letter_code
_entity_poly.pdbx_strand_id
1 'polypeptide(L)' 'MSAASRPKPALRDPFLLPVCDCGGPMNLATLEPHPTHPAEELKTYKCLHCGRQQVFTVQKRAAKIGDYPR' A
#
# COMPACT_ATOMS: atom_id res chain seq x y z
N MET A 1 9.50 -21.77 25.03
CA MET A 1 8.72 -20.53 24.99
C MET A 1 9.53 -19.48 24.25
N SER A 2 8.99 -18.86 23.20
CA SER A 2 9.33 -17.50 22.72
C SER A 2 8.46 -17.18 21.50
N ALA A 3 7.36 -16.48 21.76
CA ALA A 3 6.46 -15.95 20.75
C ALA A 3 7.18 -14.82 20.00
N ALA A 4 7.65 -15.09 18.78
CA ALA A 4 8.05 -14.03 17.86
C ALA A 4 6.77 -13.30 17.43
N SER A 5 6.54 -12.15 18.04
CA SER A 5 5.45 -11.23 17.73
C SER A 5 5.47 -10.89 16.24
N ARG A 6 4.49 -11.42 15.50
CA ARG A 6 4.17 -10.98 14.13
C ARG A 6 4.09 -9.46 14.12
N PRO A 7 4.89 -8.75 13.30
CA PRO A 7 4.62 -7.35 13.05
C PRO A 7 3.24 -7.29 12.39
N LYS A 8 2.26 -6.77 13.14
CA LYS A 8 0.97 -6.38 12.59
C LYS A 8 1.29 -5.38 11.47
N PRO A 9 0.94 -5.64 10.20
CA PRO A 9 1.16 -4.64 9.17
C PRO A 9 0.40 -3.39 9.61
N ALA A 10 1.10 -2.26 9.67
CA ALA A 10 0.55 -0.97 10.03
C ALA A 10 -0.43 -0.52 8.94
N LEU A 11 -1.59 -1.18 8.87
CA LEU A 11 -2.66 -0.88 7.94
C LEU A 11 -3.58 0.15 8.61
N ARG A 12 -3.09 1.37 8.87
CA ARG A 12 -3.96 2.43 9.40
C ARG A 12 -3.75 3.84 8.85
N ASP A 13 -2.84 4.07 7.92
CA ASP A 13 -2.82 5.35 7.21
C ASP A 13 -2.61 5.14 5.70
N PRO A 14 -3.57 5.50 4.85
CA PRO A 14 -3.43 5.38 3.40
C PRO A 14 -2.34 6.29 2.78
N PHE A 15 -1.71 7.17 3.57
CA PHE A 15 -0.58 8.01 3.16
C PHE A 15 0.77 7.53 3.73
N LEU A 16 0.78 6.63 4.72
CA LEU A 16 2.01 6.05 5.22
C LEU A 16 2.44 4.93 4.28
N LEU A 17 3.54 5.17 3.55
CA LEU A 17 4.19 4.16 2.73
C LEU A 17 4.68 3.01 3.63
N PRO A 18 4.51 1.75 3.22
CA PRO A 18 5.02 0.62 3.98
C PRO A 18 6.54 0.73 4.12
N VAL A 19 7.05 0.36 5.29
CA VAL A 19 8.49 0.24 5.54
C VAL A 19 8.89 -1.20 5.23
N CYS A 20 9.97 -1.38 4.47
CA CYS A 20 10.48 -2.72 4.20
C CYS A 20 11.07 -3.32 5.47
N ASP A 21 11.09 -4.65 5.59
CA ASP A 21 11.71 -5.33 6.75
C ASP A 21 13.20 -5.00 6.95
N CYS A 22 13.87 -4.48 5.92
CA CYS A 22 15.24 -4.00 6.02
C CYS A 22 15.35 -2.58 6.64
N GLY A 23 14.24 -1.96 7.05
CA GLY A 23 14.18 -0.59 7.56
C GLY A 23 14.21 0.49 6.47
N GLY A 24 14.22 0.11 5.19
CA GLY A 24 14.32 1.05 4.08
C GLY A 24 12.95 1.60 3.64
N PRO A 25 12.88 2.86 3.16
CA PRO A 25 11.67 3.39 2.53
C PRO A 25 11.26 2.55 1.32
N MET A 26 9.96 2.32 1.19
CA MET A 26 9.37 1.74 -0.01
C MET A 26 8.67 2.82 -0.83
N ASN A 27 9.00 2.89 -2.11
CA ASN A 27 8.33 3.78 -3.07
C ASN A 27 7.30 3.00 -3.86
N LEU A 28 6.21 3.68 -4.24
CA LEU A 28 5.25 3.13 -5.18
C LEU A 28 5.94 2.92 -6.54
N ALA A 29 5.98 1.68 -7.00
CA ALA A 29 6.57 1.27 -8.27
C ALA A 29 5.52 1.17 -9.38
N THR A 30 4.40 0.49 -9.11
CA THR A 30 3.31 0.32 -10.08
C THR A 30 1.94 0.42 -9.42
N LEU A 31 0.99 0.85 -10.24
CA LEU A 31 -0.44 0.92 -9.93
C LEU A 31 -1.16 0.18 -11.05
N GLU A 32 -1.76 -0.96 -10.73
CA GLU A 32 -2.47 -1.79 -11.69
C GLU A 32 -3.93 -1.97 -11.28
N PRO A 33 -4.87 -2.07 -12.23
CA PRO A 33 -6.25 -2.38 -11.92
C PRO A 33 -6.37 -3.82 -11.38
N HIS A 34 -7.24 -4.04 -10.39
CA HIS A 34 -7.49 -5.41 -9.94
C HIS A 34 -8.27 -6.18 -11.02
N PRO A 35 -7.84 -7.41 -11.40
CA PRO A 35 -8.44 -8.14 -12.53
C PRO A 35 -9.90 -8.55 -12.28
N THR A 36 -10.26 -8.78 -11.03
CA THR A 36 -11.60 -9.24 -10.61
C THR A 36 -12.45 -8.16 -9.94
N HIS A 37 -11.82 -7.13 -9.38
CA HIS A 37 -12.49 -6.12 -8.54
C HIS A 37 -12.30 -4.74 -9.14
N PRO A 38 -13.22 -4.24 -9.98
CA PRO A 38 -13.05 -2.96 -10.67
C PRO A 38 -12.97 -1.76 -9.72
N ALA A 39 -13.47 -1.91 -8.48
CA ALA A 39 -13.40 -0.95 -7.40
C ALA A 39 -12.08 -0.99 -6.61
N GLU A 40 -11.15 -1.88 -6.97
CA GLU A 40 -9.86 -2.06 -6.30
C GLU A 40 -8.69 -1.87 -7.27
N GLU A 41 -7.52 -1.57 -6.71
CA GLU A 41 -6.25 -1.38 -7.39
C GLU A 41 -5.15 -2.13 -6.66
N LEU A 42 -4.22 -2.67 -7.42
CA LEU A 42 -2.98 -3.26 -6.94
C LEU A 42 -1.91 -2.18 -6.91
N LYS A 43 -1.44 -1.85 -5.71
CA LYS A 43 -0.31 -0.97 -5.47
C LYS A 43 0.94 -1.79 -5.17
N THR A 44 1.89 -1.75 -6.08
CA THR A 44 3.20 -2.39 -5.88
C THR A 44 4.16 -1.36 -5.33
N TYR A 45 4.76 -1.65 -4.18
CA TYR A 45 5.80 -0.84 -3.57
C TYR A 45 7.14 -1.55 -3.69
N LYS A 46 8.19 -0.83 -4.03
CA LYS A 46 9.56 -1.32 -4.11
C LYS A 46 10.44 -0.62 -3.09
N CYS A 47 11.18 -1.40 -2.30
CA CYS A 47 12.19 -0.86 -1.39
C CYS A 47 13.38 -0.31 -2.19
N LEU A 48 13.81 0.91 -1.86
CA LEU A 48 14.97 1.54 -2.50
C LEU A 48 16.31 0.95 -2.06
N HIS A 49 16.38 0.34 -0.87
CA HIS A 49 17.63 -0.22 -0.34
C HIS A 49 17.91 -1.64 -0.82
N CYS A 50 16.91 -2.53 -0.68
CA CYS A 50 17.09 -3.96 -0.98
C CYS A 50 16.37 -4.42 -2.25
N GLY A 51 15.58 -3.54 -2.89
CA GLY A 51 14.86 -3.86 -4.13
C GLY A 51 13.64 -4.77 -3.96
N ARG A 52 13.32 -5.21 -2.74
CA ARG A 52 12.13 -6.04 -2.45
C ARG A 52 10.85 -5.34 -2.86
N GLN A 53 9.89 -6.11 -3.38
CA GLN A 53 8.58 -5.61 -3.78
C GLN A 53 7.49 -6.17 -2.88
N GLN A 54 6.49 -5.35 -2.59
CA GLN A 54 5.27 -5.75 -1.88
C GLN A 54 4.05 -5.22 -2.63
N VAL A 55 3.05 -6.06 -2.83
CA VAL A 55 1.82 -5.71 -3.54
C VAL A 55 0.68 -5.63 -2.53
N PHE A 56 -0.07 -4.53 -2.57
CA PHE A 56 -1.23 -4.31 -1.72
C PHE A 56 -2.46 -4.05 -2.58
N THR A 57 -3.54 -4.77 -2.30
CA THR A 57 -4.85 -4.43 -2.85
C THR A 57 -5.44 -3.29 -2.03
N VAL A 58 -5.76 -2.18 -2.70
CA VAL A 58 -6.39 -1.01 -2.08
C VAL A 58 -7.68 -0.68 -2.82
N GLN A 59 -8.67 -0.18 -2.10
CA GLN A 59 -9.89 0.33 -2.75
C GLN A 59 -9.58 1.62 -3.50
N LYS A 60 -10.10 1.75 -4.71
CA LYS A 60 -10.09 3.02 -5.45
C LYS A 60 -10.79 4.07 -4.59
N ARG A 61 -10.13 5.20 -4.35
CA ARG A 61 -10.83 6.35 -3.79
C ARG A 61 -11.87 6.76 -4.82
N ALA A 62 -13.14 6.55 -4.51
CA ALA A 62 -14.22 7.23 -5.21
C ALA A 62 -13.97 8.72 -5.03
N ALA A 63 -13.43 9.37 -6.06
CA ALA A 63 -13.35 10.80 -6.11
C ALA A 63 -14.81 11.30 -6.10
N LYS A 64 -15.36 11.57 -4.91
CA LYS A 64 -16.57 12.38 -4.78
C LYS A 64 -16.17 13.80 -5.16
N ILE A 65 -15.93 14.01 -6.45
CA ILE A 65 -15.93 15.32 -7.09
C ILE A 65 -17.40 15.72 -7.11
N GLY A 66 -17.89 16.22 -5.98
CA GLY A 66 -19.30 16.56 -5.82
C GLY A 66 -19.60 17.53 -4.68
N ASP A 67 -18.61 17.95 -3.89
CA ASP A 67 -18.85 18.77 -2.69
C ASP A 67 -17.77 19.84 -2.46
N TYR A 68 -17.25 20.44 -3.54
CA TYR A 68 -16.58 21.73 -3.42
C TYR A 68 -17.56 22.83 -3.82
N PRO A 69 -18.23 23.50 -2.85
CA PRO A 69 -18.89 24.76 -3.16
C PRO A 69 -17.83 25.76 -3.61
N ARG A 70 -18.13 26.43 -4.72
CA ARG A 70 -17.29 27.44 -5.37
C ARG A 70 -17.34 28.76 -4.62
#